data_AF-A0A7C2C0R8-F1
#
_entry.id   AF-A0A7C2C0R8-F1
#
_cell.length_a   1.000
_cell.length_b   1.000
_cell.length_c   1.000
_cell.angle_alpha   90.00
_cell.angle_beta   90.00
_cell.angle_gamma   90.00
#
_symmetry.space_group_name_H-M   'P 1'
#
loop_
_entity.id
_entity.type
_entity.pdbx_description
1 polymer ?
#
loop_
_entity_poly.entity_id
_entity_poly.type
_entity_poly.pdbx_seq_one_letter_code
_entity_poly.pdbx_strand_id
1 'polypeptide(L)'
;MAERDLELWRANFLALALWRVAHGEARWVELAPQDPAPRGAGRPRVYAGGPSHPAFLPVYVPRSPAGDPPHELRLYRETYQAFLRGLSLGERQALEAYLGLGRARRLLYWHAITGRFRRADGVGEDTLEVFLRLTRLCAVIPLDKDQAQG
;
A
#
# COMPACT_ATOMS: atom_id res chain seq x y z
N MET A 1 -11.75 -17.47 -0.94
CA MET A 1 -10.53 -17.68 -0.11
C MET A 1 -9.31 -17.08 -0.77
N ALA A 2 -8.98 -17.45 -2.02
CA ALA A 2 -7.80 -16.92 -2.74
C ALA A 2 -7.72 -15.39 -2.81
N GLU A 3 -8.83 -14.69 -3.08
CA GLU A 3 -8.85 -13.23 -3.15
C GLU A 3 -8.47 -12.55 -1.83
N ARG A 4 -8.93 -13.11 -0.70
CA ARG A 4 -8.60 -12.60 0.63
C ARG A 4 -7.12 -12.80 0.97
N ASP A 5 -6.55 -13.94 0.60
CA ASP A 5 -5.12 -14.22 0.79
C ASP A 5 -4.24 -13.29 -0.05
N LEU A 6 -4.69 -12.96 -1.27
CA LEU A 6 -4.01 -11.98 -2.12
C LEU A 6 -4.09 -10.55 -1.56
N GLU A 7 -5.24 -10.12 -1.03
CA GLU A 7 -5.37 -8.84 -0.32
C GLU A 7 -4.41 -8.73 0.87
N LEU A 8 -4.35 -9.78 1.68
CA LEU A 8 -3.44 -9.90 2.82
C LEU A 8 -1.97 -9.81 2.38
N TRP A 9 -1.63 -10.50 1.30
CA TRP A 9 -0.30 -10.44 0.71
C TRP A 9 0.06 -9.03 0.24
N ARG A 10 -0.83 -8.37 -0.51
CA ARG A 10 -0.66 -6.99 -0.99
C ARG A 10 -0.49 -6.00 0.17
N ALA A 11 -1.30 -6.11 1.21
CA ALA A 11 -1.24 -5.23 2.38
C ALA A 11 0.12 -5.29 3.09
N ASN A 12 0.74 -6.47 3.15
CA ASN A 12 2.09 -6.65 3.69
C ASN A 12 3.13 -5.78 2.96
N PHE A 13 3.11 -5.76 1.63
CA PHE A 13 4.07 -4.99 0.84
C PHE A 13 3.74 -3.50 0.81
N LEU A 14 2.45 -3.14 0.81
CA LEU A 14 2.03 -1.75 0.92
C LEU A 14 2.47 -1.12 2.24
N ALA A 15 2.31 -1.85 3.35
CA ALA A 15 2.74 -1.40 4.67
C ALA A 15 4.25 -1.17 4.73
N LEU A 16 5.04 -2.09 4.16
CA LEU A 16 6.49 -1.94 4.04
C LEU A 16 6.88 -0.72 3.19
N ALA A 17 6.22 -0.51 2.05
CA ALA A 17 6.51 0.62 1.18
C ALA A 17 6.20 1.96 1.86
N LEU A 18 5.08 2.05 2.59
CA LEU A 18 4.73 3.25 3.35
C LEU A 18 5.68 3.49 4.53
N TRP A 19 6.12 2.43 5.22
CA TRP A 19 7.17 2.53 6.23
C TRP A 19 8.46 3.11 5.61
N ARG A 20 8.91 2.60 4.46
CA ARG A 20 10.08 3.13 3.75
C ARG A 20 9.92 4.61 3.39
N VAL A 21 8.73 5.03 2.96
CA VAL A 21 8.46 6.46 2.71
C VAL A 21 8.58 7.29 3.98
N ALA A 22 8.02 6.82 5.11
CA ALA A 22 8.09 7.52 6.39
C ALA A 22 9.54 7.65 6.92
N HIS A 23 10.41 6.72 6.55
CA HIS A 23 11.83 6.72 6.92
C HIS A 23 12.76 7.30 5.84
N GLY A 24 12.20 7.87 4.75
CA GLY A 24 12.99 8.49 3.67
C GLY A 24 13.73 7.51 2.76
N GLU A 25 13.48 6.20 2.88
CA GLU A 25 14.07 5.15 2.05
C GLU A 25 13.36 4.97 0.70
N ALA A 26 12.13 5.47 0.57
CA ALA A 26 11.36 5.45 -0.65
C ALA A 26 10.69 6.81 -0.89
N ARG A 27 10.35 7.08 -2.16
CA ARG A 27 9.71 8.35 -2.56
C ARG A 27 8.51 8.10 -3.44
N TRP A 28 7.57 9.03 -3.36
CA TRP A 28 6.49 9.16 -4.34
C TRP A 28 7.10 9.52 -5.70
N VAL A 29 6.59 8.92 -6.76
CA VAL A 29 6.94 9.20 -8.15
C VAL A 29 5.93 10.20 -8.70
N GLU A 30 6.42 11.32 -9.23
CA GLU A 30 5.59 12.31 -9.90
C GLU A 30 5.07 11.75 -11.24
N LEU A 31 3.79 11.97 -11.52
CA LEU A 31 3.22 11.66 -12.83
C LEU A 31 3.75 12.68 -13.83
N ALA A 32 4.34 12.19 -14.92
CA ALA A 32 4.64 13.04 -16.05
C ALA A 32 3.32 13.67 -16.56
N PRO A 33 3.32 14.94 -17.03
CA PRO A 33 2.11 15.64 -17.49
C PRO A 33 1.30 14.91 -18.58
N GLN A 34 1.89 13.89 -19.19
CA GLN A 34 1.36 13.08 -20.29
C GLN A 34 0.82 11.70 -19.87
N ASP A 35 0.88 11.34 -18.58
CA ASP A 35 0.21 10.13 -18.06
C ASP A 35 -1.18 10.47 -17.49
N PRO A 36 -2.27 10.03 -18.13
CA PRO A 36 -3.61 10.29 -17.61
C PRO A 36 -3.82 9.50 -16.31
N ALA A 37 -4.02 10.21 -15.20
CA ALA A 37 -4.56 9.60 -13.98
C ALA A 37 -5.90 8.91 -14.33
N PRO A 38 -6.16 7.68 -13.83
CA PRO A 38 -7.39 6.98 -14.14
C PRO A 38 -8.62 7.81 -13.74
N ARG A 39 -9.60 7.92 -14.65
CA ARG A 39 -10.86 8.64 -14.42
C ARG A 39 -11.55 8.09 -13.17
N GLY A 40 -11.57 8.89 -12.10
CA GLY A 40 -12.06 8.48 -10.78
C GLY A 40 -11.42 9.28 -9.64
N ALA A 41 -10.25 9.86 -9.88
CA ALA A 41 -9.69 10.93 -9.08
C ALA A 41 -10.62 12.15 -9.14
N GLY A 42 -11.33 12.44 -8.03
CA GLY A 42 -12.20 13.61 -7.92
C GLY A 42 -11.46 14.88 -8.32
N ARG A 43 -12.16 15.82 -8.96
CA ARG A 43 -11.61 17.12 -9.37
C ARG A 43 -10.76 17.73 -8.24
N PRO A 44 -9.56 18.26 -8.54
CA PRO A 44 -8.71 18.86 -7.52
C PRO A 44 -9.44 20.08 -6.93
N ARG A 45 -9.85 19.98 -5.66
CA ARG A 45 -10.08 21.18 -4.85
C ARG A 45 -8.71 21.68 -4.43
N VAL A 46 -8.28 22.76 -5.07
CA VAL A 46 -7.09 23.53 -4.69
C VAL A 46 -7.33 24.09 -3.29
N TYR A 47 -6.68 23.51 -2.29
CA TYR A 47 -6.59 24.08 -0.94
C TYR A 47 -5.18 24.60 -0.72
N ALA A 48 -5.07 25.69 0.04
CA ALA A 48 -3.86 26.47 0.26
C ALA A 48 -2.69 25.60 0.74
N GLY A 49 -1.71 25.39 -0.16
CA GLY A 49 -0.53 24.57 0.09
C GLY A 49 0.16 24.11 -1.20
N GLY A 50 0.27 24.98 -2.21
CA GLY A 50 0.90 24.69 -3.51
C GLY A 50 0.18 23.61 -4.35
N PRO A 51 0.40 23.55 -5.67
CA PRO A 51 -0.10 22.44 -6.47
C PRO A 51 0.63 21.17 -6.02
N SER A 52 -0.02 20.29 -5.26
CA SER A 52 0.53 18.95 -5.05
C SER A 52 0.53 18.26 -6.42
N HIS A 53 1.70 18.18 -7.06
CA HIS A 53 1.84 17.50 -8.33
C HIS A 53 1.28 16.07 -8.20
N PRO A 54 0.51 15.61 -9.19
CA PRO A 54 -0.07 14.27 -9.17
C PRO A 54 1.09 13.27 -9.06
N ALA A 55 1.02 12.37 -8.07
CA ALA A 55 2.10 11.45 -7.77
C ALA A 55 1.54 10.12 -7.25
N PHE A 56 2.31 9.04 -7.39
CA PHE A 56 1.95 7.73 -6.87
C PHE A 56 3.15 7.07 -6.17
N LEU A 57 2.86 6.18 -5.24
CA LEU A 57 3.84 5.29 -4.64
C LEU A 57 3.76 3.94 -5.38
N PRO A 58 4.79 3.56 -6.16
CA PRO A 58 4.88 2.21 -6.70
C PRO A 58 5.24 1.22 -5.60
N VAL A 59 4.57 0.09 -5.59
CA VAL A 59 4.79 -1.00 -4.65
C VAL A 59 4.89 -2.29 -5.43
N TYR A 60 6.10 -2.84 -5.53
CA TYR A 60 6.30 -4.17 -6.09
C TYR A 60 5.73 -5.24 -5.16
N VAL A 61 4.83 -6.08 -5.68
CA VAL A 61 4.27 -7.23 -4.99
C VAL A 61 4.81 -8.50 -5.66
N PRO A 62 5.65 -9.30 -4.98
CA PRO A 62 6.15 -10.55 -5.53
C PRO A 62 5.05 -11.60 -5.65
N ARG A 63 5.36 -12.69 -6.36
CA ARG A 63 4.48 -13.86 -6.48
C ARG A 63 3.96 -14.29 -5.11
N SER A 64 2.64 -14.52 -5.00
CA SER A 64 2.03 -14.94 -3.73
C SER A 64 2.37 -16.40 -3.41
N PRO A 65 2.35 -16.81 -2.14
CA PRO A 65 2.44 -18.22 -1.76
C PRO A 65 1.34 -19.11 -2.37
N ALA A 66 0.21 -18.50 -2.77
CA ALA A 66 -0.89 -19.16 -3.45
C ALA A 66 -0.71 -19.25 -4.97
N GLY A 67 0.35 -18.66 -5.52
CA GLY A 67 0.71 -18.74 -6.95
C GLY A 67 0.30 -17.54 -7.81
N ASP A 68 -0.29 -16.49 -7.23
CA ASP A 68 -0.65 -15.28 -7.97
C ASP A 68 0.60 -14.61 -8.56
N PRO A 69 0.55 -14.15 -9.83
CA PRO A 69 1.72 -13.56 -10.49
C PRO A 69 2.19 -12.27 -9.79
N PRO A 70 3.48 -11.94 -9.91
CA PRO A 70 3.98 -10.64 -9.44
C PRO A 70 3.27 -9.50 -10.17
N HIS A 71 3.05 -8.40 -9.46
CA HIS A 71 2.38 -7.20 -9.97
C HIS A 71 2.83 -5.97 -9.18
N GLU A 72 2.53 -4.79 -9.70
CA GLU A 72 2.74 -3.52 -9.00
C GLU A 72 1.40 -3.01 -8.44
N LEU A 73 1.43 -2.45 -7.23
CA LEU A 73 0.37 -1.58 -6.73
C LEU A 73 0.81 -0.14 -6.90
N ARG A 74 -0.11 0.71 -7.36
CA ARG A 74 0.06 2.17 -7.36
C ARG A 74 -0.90 2.78 -6.36
N LEU A 75 -0.35 3.33 -5.29
CA LEU A 75 -1.10 4.17 -4.36
C LEU A 75 -0.94 5.63 -4.78
N TYR A 76 -2.00 6.26 -5.27
CA TYR A 76 -1.97 7.67 -5.62
C TYR A 76 -1.93 8.55 -4.36
N ARG A 77 -1.12 9.61 -4.38
CA ARG A 77 -0.90 10.50 -3.24
C ARG A 77 -2.21 11.16 -2.78
N GLU A 78 -3.05 11.58 -3.71
CA GLU A 78 -4.36 12.17 -3.39
C GLU A 78 -5.29 11.18 -2.68
N THR A 79 -5.31 9.92 -3.14
CA THR A 79 -6.08 8.83 -2.55
C THR A 79 -5.60 8.53 -1.14
N TYR A 80 -4.28 8.48 -0.94
CA TYR A 80 -3.69 8.32 0.39
C TYR A 80 -4.06 9.47 1.32
N GLN A 81 -3.93 10.72 0.87
CA GLN A 81 -4.29 11.89 1.67
C GLN A 81 -5.79 11.93 2.00
N ALA A 82 -6.66 11.57 1.06
CA ALA A 82 -8.09 11.45 1.30
C ALA A 82 -8.40 10.36 2.33
N PHE A 83 -7.75 9.21 2.21
CA PHE A 83 -7.86 8.12 3.18
C PHE A 83 -7.43 8.57 4.59
N LEU A 84 -6.28 9.24 4.72
CA LEU A 84 -5.78 9.75 6.00
C LEU A 84 -6.75 10.73 6.68
N ARG A 85 -7.47 11.55 5.89
CA ARG A 85 -8.50 12.47 6.43
C ARG A 85 -9.75 11.76 6.91
N GLY A 86 -10.02 10.56 6.40
CA GLY A 86 -11.17 9.73 6.76
C GLY A 86 -10.93 8.78 7.94
N LEU A 87 -9.69 8.69 8.45
CA LEU A 87 -9.39 7.84 9.61
C LEU A 87 -9.93 8.45 10.91
N SER A 88 -10.48 7.60 11.77
CA SER A 88 -10.70 7.91 13.17
C SER A 88 -9.38 8.11 13.91
N LEU A 89 -9.44 8.69 15.11
CA LEU A 89 -8.26 8.93 15.94
C LEU A 89 -7.48 7.64 16.24
N GLY A 90 -8.18 6.56 16.60
CA GLY A 90 -7.56 5.27 16.93
C GLY A 90 -6.86 4.64 15.72
N GLU A 91 -7.50 4.67 14.56
CA GLU A 91 -6.91 4.17 13.31
C GLU A 91 -5.68 4.97 12.88
N ARG A 92 -5.74 6.29 13.04
CA ARG A 92 -4.60 7.17 12.76
C ARG A 92 -3.44 6.86 13.69
N GLN A 93 -3.68 6.72 14.99
CA GLN A 93 -2.65 6.33 15.96
C GLN A 93 -2.06 4.95 15.63
N ALA A 94 -2.89 3.97 15.24
CA ALA A 94 -2.42 2.64 14.87
C ALA A 94 -1.53 2.67 13.61
N LEU A 95 -1.87 3.50 12.62
CA LEU A 95 -1.05 3.72 11.43
C LEU A 95 0.28 4.40 11.76
N GLU A 96 0.22 5.51 12.49
CA GLU A 96 1.40 6.28 12.90
C GLU A 96 2.35 5.45 13.77
N ALA A 97 1.81 4.67 14.71
CA ALA A 97 2.60 3.77 15.54
C ALA A 97 3.35 2.72 14.71
N TYR A 98 2.69 2.14 13.69
CA TYR A 98 3.36 1.20 12.79
C TYR A 98 4.44 1.88 11.94
N LEU A 99 4.15 3.06 11.37
CA LEU A 99 5.12 3.80 10.55
C LEU A 99 6.30 4.32 11.38
N GLY A 100 6.09 4.63 12.67
CA GLY A 100 7.11 5.06 13.61
C GLY A 100 8.01 3.94 14.16
N LEU A 101 7.78 2.69 13.79
CA LEU A 101 8.66 1.59 14.19
C LEU A 101 10.09 1.82 13.68
N GLY A 102 11.10 1.63 14.54
CA GLY A 102 12.51 1.80 14.15
C GLY A 102 13.04 0.73 13.17
N ARG A 103 12.24 -0.30 12.87
CA ARG A 103 12.52 -1.28 11.83
C ARG A 103 11.24 -1.71 11.14
N ALA A 104 11.33 -1.96 9.85
CA ALA A 104 10.25 -2.56 9.08
C ALA A 104 9.78 -3.88 9.72
N ARG A 105 8.46 -4.04 9.84
CA ARG A 105 7.83 -5.26 10.36
C ARG A 105 6.77 -5.75 9.41
N ARG A 106 6.73 -7.06 9.14
CA ARG A 106 5.62 -7.66 8.36
C ARG A 106 4.32 -7.56 9.17
N LEU A 107 3.20 -7.30 8.50
CA LEU A 107 1.87 -7.40 9.11
C LEU A 107 1.45 -8.86 9.33
N LEU A 108 1.84 -9.71 8.38
CA LEU A 108 1.41 -11.10 8.29
C LEU A 108 2.58 -11.97 7.80
N TYR A 109 2.50 -13.27 8.06
CA TYR A 109 3.39 -14.28 7.48
C TYR A 109 2.59 -15.46 6.95
N TRP A 110 3.13 -16.13 5.94
CA TRP A 110 2.55 -17.37 5.42
C TRP A 110 2.91 -18.53 6.34
N HIS A 111 1.90 -19.23 6.85
CA HIS A 111 2.10 -20.41 7.68
C HIS A 111 1.93 -21.67 6.82
N ALA A 112 3.06 -22.23 6.36
CA ALA A 112 3.09 -23.33 5.39
C ALA A 112 2.31 -24.57 5.85
N ILE A 113 2.38 -24.91 7.15
CA ILE A 113 1.69 -26.10 7.72
C ILE A 113 0.18 -26.00 7.55
N THR A 114 -0.40 -24.82 7.72
CA THR A 114 -1.86 -24.62 7.61
C THR A 114 -2.29 -24.08 6.25
N GLY A 115 -1.34 -23.73 5.38
CA GLY A 115 -1.61 -23.08 4.09
C GLY A 115 -2.42 -21.78 4.23
N ARG A 116 -2.13 -20.96 5.25
CA ARG A 116 -2.88 -19.72 5.54
C ARG A 116 -1.98 -18.60 6.03
N PHE A 117 -2.41 -17.36 5.84
CA PHE A 117 -1.79 -16.21 6.49
C PHE A 117 -2.10 -16.18 7.98
N ARG A 118 -1.08 -15.84 8.77
CA ARG A 118 -1.21 -15.52 10.18
C ARG A 118 -0.68 -14.12 10.44
N ARG A 119 -1.32 -13.41 11.35
CA ARG A 119 -0.88 -12.09 11.79
C ARG A 119 0.46 -12.22 12.51
N ALA A 120 1.39 -11.33 12.18
CA ALA A 120 2.65 -11.25 12.89
C ALA A 120 2.41 -10.76 14.32
N ASP A 121 3.26 -11.20 15.25
CA ASP A 121 3.12 -10.80 16.66
C ASP A 121 3.13 -9.28 16.80
N GLY A 122 2.42 -8.74 17.79
CA GLY A 122 2.39 -7.30 18.06
C GLY A 122 1.75 -6.41 16.99
N VAL A 123 1.18 -6.98 15.93
CA VAL A 123 0.35 -6.26 14.96
C VAL A 123 -1.08 -6.24 15.47
N GLY A 124 -1.61 -5.06 15.77
CA GLY A 124 -3.00 -4.87 16.18
C GLY A 124 -3.98 -5.19 15.06
N GLU A 125 -5.23 -5.49 15.40
CA GLU A 125 -6.30 -5.70 14.41
C GLU A 125 -6.57 -4.42 13.62
N ASP A 126 -6.62 -3.27 14.29
CA ASP A 126 -6.81 -1.96 13.67
C ASP A 126 -5.70 -1.63 12.66
N THR A 127 -4.44 -1.92 12.98
CA THR A 127 -3.32 -1.71 12.06
C THR A 127 -3.52 -2.53 10.79
N LEU A 128 -3.85 -3.82 10.93
CA LEU A 128 -4.08 -4.69 9.78
C LEU A 128 -5.27 -4.21 8.94
N GLU A 129 -6.38 -3.83 9.57
CA GLU A 129 -7.58 -3.38 8.87
C GLU A 129 -7.37 -2.03 8.16
N VAL A 130 -6.60 -1.12 8.74
CA VAL A 130 -6.17 0.12 8.06
C VAL A 130 -5.42 -0.18 6.78
N PHE A 131 -4.40 -1.04 6.82
CA PHE A 131 -3.63 -1.38 5.62
C PHE A 131 -4.43 -2.18 4.60
N LEU A 132 -5.35 -3.05 5.02
CA LEU A 132 -6.24 -3.77 4.11
C LEU A 132 -7.17 -2.81 3.36
N ARG A 133 -7.81 -1.86 4.05
CA ARG A 133 -8.66 -0.85 3.40
C ARG A 133 -7.86 0.02 2.44
N LEU A 134 -6.66 0.45 2.84
CA LEU A 134 -5.80 1.24 1.96
C LEU A 134 -5.35 0.46 0.72
N THR A 135 -5.10 -0.85 0.87
CA THR A 135 -4.72 -1.73 -0.24
C THR A 135 -5.81 -1.80 -1.31
N ARG A 136 -7.08 -1.83 -0.89
CA ARG A 136 -8.24 -1.85 -1.82
C ARG A 136 -8.37 -0.57 -2.64
N LEU A 137 -7.73 0.52 -2.23
CA LEU A 137 -7.69 1.79 -2.96
C LEU A 137 -6.54 1.88 -3.96
N CYS A 138 -5.64 0.89 -3.99
CA CYS A 138 -4.51 0.88 -4.92
C CYS A 138 -4.95 0.41 -6.30
N ALA A 139 -4.39 1.02 -7.36
CA ALA A 139 -4.48 0.46 -8.70
C ALA A 139 -3.54 -0.74 -8.81
N VAL A 140 -3.99 -1.83 -9.43
CA VAL A 140 -3.19 -3.03 -9.67
C VAL A 140 -2.70 -3.02 -11.10
N ILE A 141 -1.39 -3.00 -11.29
CA ILE A 141 -0.72 -3.01 -12.59
C ILE A 141 -0.04 -4.36 -12.78
N PRO A 142 -0.51 -5.21 -13.70
CA PRO A 142 0.19 -6.45 -14.05
C PRO A 142 1.61 -6.13 -14.51
N LEU A 143 2.59 -6.90 -14.05
CA LEU A 143 3.94 -6.82 -14.60
C LEU A 143 4.04 -7.81 -15.75
N ASP A 144 4.37 -7.33 -16.95
CA ASP A 144 4.69 -8.20 -18.06
C ASP A 144 5.94 -9.04 -17.72
N LYS A 145 6.00 -10.26 -18.27
CA LYS A 145 7.04 -11.26 -17.97
C LYS A 145 8.48 -10.75 -18.15
N ASP A 146 8.68 -9.68 -18.93
CA ASP A 146 9.99 -9.10 -19.21
C ASP A 146 10.49 -8.10 -18.15
N GLN A 147 9.64 -7.63 -17.22
CA GLN A 147 10.04 -6.69 -16.17
C GLN A 147 10.37 -7.33 -14.81
N ALA A 148 10.20 -8.65 -14.68
CA ALA A 148 10.37 -9.36 -13.41
C ALA A 148 11.82 -9.81 -13.10
N GLN A 149 12.81 -9.41 -13.91
CA GLN A 149 14.21 -9.85 -13.80
C GLN A 149 15.24 -8.70 -13.65
N GLY A 150 14.78 -7.48 -13.38
CA GLY A 150 15.65 -6.31 -13.16
C GLY A 150 16.17 -6.19 -11.74
#